data_AF-K2R3F1-F1
#
_entry.id   AF-K2R3F1-F1
#
_cell.length_a   1.000
_cell.length_b   1.000
_cell.length_c   1.000
_cell.angle_alpha   90.00
_cell.angle_beta   90.00
_cell.angle_gamma   90.00
#
_symmetry.space_group_name_H-M   'P 1'
#
loop_
_entity.id
_entity.type
_entity.pdbx_description
1 polymer ?
#
loop_
_entity_poly.entity_id
_entity_poly.type
_entity_poly.pdbx_seq_one_letter_code
_entity_poly.pdbx_strand_id
1 'polypeptide(L)'
;MMIIPRENGMVRVSVKVDDIDRSQVSPETIIALAQKGLAPYKIDFSHCDWFAVWRSNRRLATCFSKYERVFLAGDAVHTHSPKAGIGLNFSLQDSKPPYTIHWMALLMLMPAYNLGWKIAHVIKGVAKPSLLKTYEMERREVAQQLLSFDEDLSSNFTNGEAIKKAFTEALPFTSCTSIEYGPSMIVAKPGANIVSKQNFAQHITVGRRFPSQQVVEQDSGRPLQFQECFPSDGKYRLVVFAGDIARPEQLRRVEALGRSLALPQSSWIQDSGGIFDILMLHSSRREDVRLCKLPSTLSTHSKSNVFADNVPYVGELGTAYQAYGVDRLEGCIVVVRPDGHVMYTGGLEDLEDLNKMLSDILL
;
A
#
# COMPACT_ATOMS: atom_id res chain seq x y z
N MET A 1 0.06 -2.34 31.97
CA MET A 1 -0.88 -1.27 31.57
C MET A 1 -0.34 -0.62 30.30
N MET A 2 -1.20 -0.04 29.47
CA MET A 2 -0.83 0.69 28.26
C MET A 2 -1.55 2.04 28.25
N ILE A 3 -0.85 3.10 27.85
CA ILE A 3 -1.37 4.47 27.76
C ILE A 3 -1.26 4.90 26.30
N ILE A 4 -2.35 5.42 25.74
CA ILE A 4 -2.41 5.97 24.38
C ILE A 4 -2.92 7.41 24.50
N PRO A 5 -2.08 8.44 24.30
CA PRO A 5 -2.54 9.82 24.22
C PRO A 5 -3.45 10.00 23.00
N ARG A 6 -4.40 10.92 23.11
CA ARG A 6 -5.43 11.18 22.10
C ARG A 6 -5.54 12.68 21.82
N GLU A 7 -6.31 13.02 20.80
CA GLU A 7 -6.67 14.38 20.46
C GLU A 7 -7.38 15.11 21.62
N ASN A 8 -7.40 16.45 21.56
CA ASN A 8 -8.05 17.31 22.56
C ASN A 8 -7.58 17.12 24.02
N GLY A 9 -6.42 16.51 24.24
CA GLY A 9 -5.89 16.23 25.58
C GLY A 9 -6.46 14.97 26.25
N MET A 10 -7.31 14.21 25.55
CA MET A 10 -7.81 12.91 26.04
C MET A 10 -6.67 11.89 26.19
N VAL A 11 -6.86 10.90 27.06
CA VAL A 11 -5.93 9.77 27.23
C VAL A 11 -6.72 8.47 27.35
N ARG A 12 -6.45 7.50 26.46
CA ARG A 12 -6.97 6.14 26.58
C ARG A 12 -6.01 5.31 27.44
N VAL A 13 -6.50 4.80 28.56
CA VAL A 13 -5.74 3.92 29.45
C VAL A 13 -6.30 2.49 29.40
N SER A 14 -5.44 1.53 29.08
CA SER A 14 -5.77 0.10 28.99
C SER A 14 -5.08 -0.66 30.13
N VAL A 15 -5.87 -1.08 31.12
CA VAL A 15 -5.45 -1.99 32.20
C VAL A 15 -5.75 -3.45 31.82
N LYS A 16 -5.00 -4.39 32.39
CA LYS A 16 -5.44 -5.79 32.43
C LYS A 16 -6.42 -5.91 33.60
N VAL A 17 -7.62 -6.39 33.33
CA VAL A 17 -8.53 -6.93 34.34
C VAL A 17 -8.40 -8.45 34.28
N ASP A 18 -8.37 -9.12 35.43
CA ASP A 18 -8.48 -10.59 35.49
C ASP A 18 -9.93 -11.03 35.23
N ASP A 19 -10.24 -12.32 35.30
CA ASP A 19 -11.46 -12.87 34.68
C ASP A 19 -12.74 -12.62 35.52
N ILE A 20 -13.22 -11.37 35.46
CA ILE A 20 -14.40 -10.81 36.13
C ILE A 20 -15.57 -10.74 35.13
N ASP A 21 -16.80 -10.93 35.61
CA ASP A 21 -18.00 -10.68 34.81
C ASP A 21 -18.04 -9.20 34.36
N ARG A 22 -18.19 -8.98 33.05
CA ARG A 22 -18.30 -7.65 32.44
C ARG A 22 -19.45 -6.82 33.02
N SER A 23 -20.51 -7.46 33.52
CA SER A 23 -21.64 -6.74 34.14
C SER A 23 -21.25 -6.02 35.43
N GLN A 24 -20.14 -6.41 36.07
CA GLN A 24 -19.68 -5.92 37.37
C GLN A 24 -18.49 -4.95 37.27
N VAL A 25 -18.00 -4.64 36.06
CA VAL A 25 -16.82 -3.77 35.88
C VAL A 25 -17.26 -2.33 35.60
N SER A 26 -16.94 -1.43 36.53
CA SER A 26 -17.23 -0.01 36.43
C SER A 26 -16.01 0.84 36.01
N PRO A 27 -16.19 2.11 35.59
CA PRO A 27 -15.08 3.03 35.34
C PRO A 27 -14.17 3.20 36.55
N GLU A 28 -14.73 3.31 37.76
CA GLU A 28 -13.98 3.51 39.01
C GLU A 28 -13.08 2.30 39.31
N THR A 29 -13.54 1.09 38.97
CA THR A 29 -12.75 -0.15 39.07
C THR A 29 -11.54 -0.11 38.12
N ILE A 30 -11.72 0.38 36.90
CA ILE A 30 -10.66 0.55 35.90
C ILE A 30 -9.67 1.64 36.34
N ILE A 31 -10.15 2.75 36.89
CA ILE A 31 -9.35 3.86 37.41
C ILE A 31 -8.50 3.41 38.60
N ALA A 32 -9.07 2.69 39.57
CA ALA A 32 -8.34 2.15 40.72
C ALA A 32 -7.23 1.17 40.29
N LEU A 33 -7.49 0.32 39.29
CA LEU A 33 -6.48 -0.56 38.69
C LEU A 33 -5.36 0.24 37.97
N ALA A 34 -5.70 1.34 37.30
CA ALA A 34 -4.73 2.21 36.65
C ALA A 34 -3.84 2.93 37.68
N GLN A 35 -4.44 3.50 38.74
CA GLN A 35 -3.74 4.13 39.86
C GLN A 35 -2.79 3.16 40.55
N LYS A 36 -3.26 1.94 40.88
CA LYS A 36 -2.41 0.87 41.43
C LYS A 36 -1.27 0.48 40.50
N GLY A 37 -1.52 0.48 39.18
CA GLY A 37 -0.52 0.17 38.15
C GLY A 37 0.46 1.31 37.81
N LEU A 38 0.27 2.52 38.35
CA LEU A 38 1.11 3.69 38.13
C LEU A 38 1.94 4.10 39.35
N ALA A 39 1.65 3.58 40.53
CA ALA A 39 2.37 3.89 41.76
C ALA A 39 3.90 3.79 41.58
N PRO A 40 4.69 4.78 42.04
CA PRO A 40 4.31 5.90 42.91
C PRO A 40 3.69 7.12 42.20
N TYR A 41 3.60 7.11 40.86
CA TYR A 41 2.96 8.20 40.12
C TYR A 41 1.45 8.21 40.34
N LYS A 42 0.85 9.40 40.34
CA LYS A 42 -0.58 9.60 40.52
C LYS A 42 -1.24 9.87 39.16
N ILE A 43 -2.43 9.30 38.97
CA ILE A 43 -3.33 9.61 37.86
C ILE A 43 -4.73 9.79 38.41
N ASP A 44 -5.47 10.72 37.84
CA ASP A 44 -6.87 10.98 38.16
C ASP A 44 -7.60 11.41 36.89
N PHE A 45 -8.91 11.23 36.85
CA PHE A 45 -9.73 11.41 35.65
C PHE A 45 -10.94 12.27 35.98
N SER A 46 -10.92 13.53 35.53
CA SER A 46 -12.04 14.47 35.71
C SER A 46 -13.30 14.09 34.91
N HIS A 47 -13.13 13.31 33.84
CA HIS A 47 -14.21 12.79 33.00
C HIS A 47 -13.82 11.46 32.36
N CYS A 48 -14.81 10.70 31.90
CA CYS A 48 -14.62 9.48 31.12
C CYS A 48 -15.67 9.44 30.00
N ASP A 49 -15.27 9.83 28.78
CA ASP A 49 -16.16 9.89 27.61
C ASP A 49 -16.68 8.50 27.21
N TRP A 50 -15.85 7.46 27.42
CA TRP A 50 -16.15 6.08 27.03
C TRP A 50 -15.25 5.05 27.72
N PHE A 51 -15.82 3.91 28.11
CA PHE A 51 -15.09 2.72 28.57
C PHE A 51 -15.71 1.44 28.00
N ALA A 52 -14.94 0.35 27.94
CA ALA A 52 -15.46 -0.98 27.62
C ALA A 52 -14.53 -2.10 28.13
N VAL A 53 -15.11 -3.26 28.41
CA VAL A 53 -14.35 -4.49 28.75
C VAL A 53 -14.37 -5.45 27.56
N TRP A 54 -13.18 -5.69 27.00
CA TRP A 54 -12.95 -6.64 25.92
C TRP A 54 -12.24 -7.90 26.47
N ARG A 55 -12.48 -9.06 25.85
CA ARG A 55 -11.71 -10.30 26.11
C ARG A 55 -10.93 -10.65 24.84
N SER A 56 -9.64 -10.95 24.99
CA SER A 56 -8.77 -11.31 23.86
C SER A 56 -9.20 -12.64 23.26
N ASN A 57 -9.67 -12.63 22.01
CA ASN A 57 -10.00 -13.82 21.24
C ASN A 57 -9.32 -13.74 19.87
N ARG A 58 -8.30 -14.58 19.64
CA ARG A 58 -7.69 -14.77 18.31
C ARG A 58 -8.54 -15.77 17.52
N ARG A 59 -9.03 -15.38 16.33
CA ARG A 59 -9.88 -16.19 15.45
C ARG A 59 -9.60 -15.86 13.99
N LEU A 60 -9.74 -16.85 13.12
CA LEU A 60 -9.61 -16.71 11.67
C LEU A 60 -10.67 -17.59 10.98
N ALA A 61 -11.35 -17.04 9.97
CA ALA A 61 -12.30 -17.79 9.15
C ALA A 61 -11.55 -18.75 8.19
N THR A 62 -12.13 -19.92 7.97
CA THR A 62 -11.58 -20.95 7.05
C THR A 62 -11.71 -20.54 5.58
N CYS A 63 -12.70 -19.72 5.25
CA CYS A 63 -12.93 -19.12 3.93
C CYS A 63 -13.34 -17.65 4.11
N PHE A 64 -12.87 -16.78 3.21
CA PHE A 64 -13.22 -15.35 3.17
C PHE A 64 -14.26 -15.07 2.07
N SER A 65 -14.49 -16.03 1.17
CA SER A 65 -15.38 -15.94 0.03
C SER A 65 -16.22 -17.22 -0.18
N LYS A 66 -17.33 -17.10 -0.90
CA LYS A 66 -18.18 -18.22 -1.32
C LYS A 66 -18.59 -18.06 -2.78
N TYR A 67 -18.06 -18.94 -3.64
CA TYR A 67 -18.24 -18.94 -5.11
C TYR A 67 -17.94 -17.59 -5.77
N GLU A 68 -17.06 -16.79 -5.17
CA GLU A 68 -16.74 -15.42 -5.59
C GLU A 68 -17.98 -14.50 -5.75
N ARG A 69 -19.08 -14.81 -5.03
CA ARG A 69 -20.33 -14.03 -5.00
C ARG A 69 -20.62 -13.39 -3.65
N VAL A 70 -20.33 -14.09 -2.56
CA VAL A 70 -20.44 -13.56 -1.19
C VAL A 70 -19.03 -13.48 -0.61
N PHE A 71 -18.72 -12.35 0.03
CA PHE A 71 -17.42 -12.05 0.61
C PHE A 71 -17.59 -11.57 2.05
N LEU A 72 -16.66 -11.95 2.92
CA LEU A 72 -16.57 -11.51 4.31
C LEU A 72 -15.27 -10.73 4.52
N ALA A 73 -15.29 -9.73 5.40
CA ALA A 73 -14.22 -8.74 5.57
C ALA A 73 -14.07 -8.29 7.04
N GLY A 74 -12.84 -7.91 7.43
CA GLY A 74 -12.54 -7.37 8.76
C GLY A 74 -12.79 -8.38 9.89
N ASP A 75 -13.38 -7.93 10.98
CA ASP A 75 -13.72 -8.76 12.15
C ASP A 75 -14.63 -9.97 11.84
N ALA A 76 -15.34 -9.97 10.70
CA ALA A 76 -16.10 -11.13 10.22
C ALA A 76 -15.21 -12.29 9.74
N VAL A 77 -13.92 -12.03 9.44
CA VAL A 77 -12.94 -13.05 9.00
C VAL A 77 -11.72 -13.17 9.90
N HIS A 78 -11.34 -12.14 10.67
CA HIS A 78 -10.21 -12.21 11.59
C HIS A 78 -10.41 -11.38 12.87
N THR A 79 -10.22 -11.98 14.05
CA THR A 79 -10.13 -11.25 15.33
C THR A 79 -8.82 -11.57 16.04
N HIS A 80 -8.32 -10.61 16.81
CA HIS A 80 -7.00 -10.63 17.44
C HIS A 80 -6.97 -9.63 18.60
N SER A 81 -5.85 -9.54 19.34
CA SER A 81 -5.74 -8.59 20.45
C SER A 81 -5.48 -7.15 19.96
N PRO A 82 -6.04 -6.13 20.65
CA PRO A 82 -5.73 -4.73 20.40
C PRO A 82 -4.36 -4.30 20.97
N LYS A 83 -3.55 -5.22 21.55
CA LYS A 83 -2.27 -4.89 22.21
C LYS A 83 -1.28 -4.19 21.27
N ALA A 84 -1.34 -4.49 19.98
CA ALA A 84 -0.46 -3.90 18.98
C ALA A 84 -1.05 -2.64 18.30
N GLY A 85 -2.26 -2.20 18.67
CA GLY A 85 -2.97 -1.08 18.03
C GLY A 85 -3.48 -1.36 16.60
N ILE A 86 -2.97 -2.40 15.93
CA ILE A 86 -3.24 -2.70 14.51
C ILE A 86 -4.67 -3.15 14.21
N GLY A 87 -5.57 -3.34 15.18
CA GLY A 87 -6.93 -3.87 14.91
C GLY A 87 -7.69 -3.11 13.83
N LEU A 88 -7.57 -1.78 13.87
CA LEU A 88 -8.08 -0.88 12.86
C LEU A 88 -7.10 -0.82 11.65
N ASN A 89 -5.80 -0.57 11.88
CA ASN A 89 -4.81 -0.35 10.82
C ASN A 89 -4.55 -1.56 9.89
N PHE A 90 -4.66 -2.79 10.38
CA PHE A 90 -4.50 -4.02 9.58
C PHE A 90 -5.72 -4.27 8.69
N SER A 91 -6.86 -3.79 9.17
CA SER A 91 -8.08 -3.56 8.40
C SER A 91 -7.99 -2.28 7.56
N LEU A 92 -6.83 -1.57 7.44
CA LEU A 92 -6.66 -0.26 6.76
C LEU A 92 -5.21 0.15 6.31
N GLN A 93 -4.78 -0.23 5.11
CA GLN A 93 -3.66 0.44 4.41
C GLN A 93 -4.19 1.66 3.62
N ASP A 94 -4.06 2.82 4.27
CA ASP A 94 -3.67 4.13 3.72
C ASP A 94 -3.90 4.45 2.22
N SER A 95 -4.76 5.46 1.97
CA SER A 95 -4.74 6.29 0.76
C SER A 95 -5.11 7.74 1.10
N LYS A 96 -4.34 8.72 0.61
CA LYS A 96 -4.63 10.17 0.75
C LYS A 96 -5.58 10.66 -0.34
N PRO A 97 -6.45 11.63 0.00
CA PRO A 97 -6.42 12.94 -0.67
C PRO A 97 -6.29 14.09 0.36
N PRO A 98 -5.98 15.34 -0.08
CA PRO A 98 -5.68 16.43 0.84
C PRO A 98 -6.91 17.23 1.29
N TYR A 99 -6.77 17.85 2.46
CA TYR A 99 -7.63 18.87 3.09
C TYR A 99 -8.97 18.41 3.72
N THR A 100 -9.07 18.68 5.03
CA THR A 100 -10.30 19.08 5.74
C THR A 100 -11.38 18.02 6.05
N ILE A 101 -11.29 17.45 7.26
CA ILE A 101 -12.40 16.96 8.11
C ILE A 101 -13.25 15.78 7.57
N HIS A 102 -12.69 14.56 7.58
CA HIS A 102 -13.50 13.33 7.84
C HIS A 102 -12.73 12.10 8.37
N TRP A 103 -11.85 12.31 9.35
CA TRP A 103 -10.94 11.28 9.89
C TRP A 103 -11.60 10.12 10.68
N MET A 104 -12.94 10.05 10.73
CA MET A 104 -13.69 8.95 11.37
C MET A 104 -14.40 7.99 10.40
N ALA A 105 -14.48 8.29 9.09
CA ALA A 105 -15.20 7.44 8.12
C ALA A 105 -14.32 6.75 7.07
N LEU A 106 -13.11 7.26 6.77
CA LEU A 106 -12.16 6.57 5.87
C LEU A 106 -11.55 5.29 6.48
N LEU A 107 -11.81 5.04 7.76
CA LEU A 107 -11.19 4.00 8.57
C LEU A 107 -12.01 2.67 8.59
N MET A 108 -12.51 2.18 7.44
CA MET A 108 -13.25 0.88 7.38
C MET A 108 -12.91 -0.08 6.22
N LEU A 109 -11.82 0.12 5.47
CA LEU A 109 -11.74 -0.33 4.07
C LEU A 109 -10.82 -1.50 3.65
N MET A 110 -9.72 -1.94 4.27
CA MET A 110 -8.70 -2.80 3.57
C MET A 110 -9.23 -3.96 2.74
N PRO A 111 -10.02 -4.89 3.30
CA PRO A 111 -10.44 -6.04 2.53
C PRO A 111 -11.40 -5.57 1.43
N ALA A 112 -12.24 -4.57 1.69
CA ALA A 112 -13.08 -3.88 0.72
C ALA A 112 -12.32 -2.95 -0.26
N TYR A 113 -11.07 -2.57 0.00
CA TYR A 113 -10.21 -1.79 -0.88
C TYR A 113 -9.54 -2.73 -1.90
N ASN A 114 -8.90 -3.80 -1.39
CA ASN A 114 -8.35 -4.88 -2.20
C ASN A 114 -9.44 -5.59 -3.03
N LEU A 115 -10.62 -5.83 -2.45
CA LEU A 115 -11.76 -6.43 -3.16
C LEU A 115 -12.52 -5.42 -4.03
N GLY A 116 -12.60 -4.15 -3.62
CA GLY A 116 -13.47 -3.15 -4.24
C GLY A 116 -13.10 -2.83 -5.67
N TRP A 117 -11.80 -2.65 -5.97
CA TRP A 117 -11.37 -2.45 -7.36
C TRP A 117 -11.57 -3.72 -8.21
N LYS A 118 -11.35 -4.91 -7.62
CA LYS A 118 -11.56 -6.21 -8.29
C LYS A 118 -13.04 -6.42 -8.65
N ILE A 119 -13.96 -6.15 -7.71
CA ILE A 119 -15.40 -6.17 -7.97
C ILE A 119 -15.79 -5.11 -9.01
N ALA A 120 -15.28 -3.88 -8.89
CA ALA A 120 -15.58 -2.81 -9.84
C ALA A 120 -15.13 -3.15 -11.27
N HIS A 121 -13.97 -3.79 -11.46
CA HIS A 121 -13.51 -4.23 -12.77
C HIS A 121 -14.36 -5.37 -13.33
N VAL A 122 -14.69 -6.37 -12.52
CA VAL A 122 -15.52 -7.51 -12.97
C VAL A 122 -16.95 -7.08 -13.29
N ILE A 123 -17.56 -6.19 -12.51
CA ILE A 123 -18.90 -5.64 -12.78
C ILE A 123 -18.92 -4.74 -14.02
N LYS A 124 -17.84 -3.98 -14.28
CA LYS A 124 -17.71 -3.14 -15.49
C LYS A 124 -17.36 -3.92 -16.76
N GLY A 125 -17.16 -5.25 -16.69
CA GLY A 125 -16.70 -6.04 -17.82
C GLY A 125 -15.25 -5.77 -18.25
N VAL A 126 -14.44 -5.23 -17.34
CA VAL A 126 -13.03 -4.88 -17.57
C VAL A 126 -12.09 -6.06 -17.27
N ALA A 127 -12.43 -6.89 -16.29
CA ALA A 127 -11.60 -8.01 -15.86
C ALA A 127 -12.41 -9.30 -15.70
N LYS A 128 -11.73 -10.43 -15.88
CA LYS A 128 -12.30 -11.78 -15.76
C LYS A 128 -12.70 -12.08 -14.31
N PRO A 129 -13.82 -12.79 -14.06
CA PRO A 129 -14.24 -13.15 -12.70
C PRO A 129 -13.21 -13.92 -11.87
N SER A 130 -12.23 -14.58 -12.51
CA SER A 130 -11.07 -15.21 -11.87
C SER A 130 -10.28 -14.25 -10.96
N LEU A 131 -10.24 -12.95 -11.29
CA LEU A 131 -9.61 -11.91 -10.49
C LEU A 131 -10.11 -11.90 -9.03
N LEU A 132 -11.39 -12.21 -8.79
CA LEU A 132 -11.99 -12.19 -7.45
C LEU A 132 -11.38 -13.24 -6.51
N LYS A 133 -10.87 -14.36 -7.03
CA LYS A 133 -10.22 -15.42 -6.22
C LYS A 133 -8.98 -14.92 -5.49
N THR A 134 -8.29 -13.94 -6.08
CA THR A 134 -7.08 -13.33 -5.49
C THR A 134 -7.36 -12.61 -4.18
N TYR A 135 -8.61 -12.20 -3.90
CA TYR A 135 -8.97 -11.58 -2.61
C TYR A 135 -8.70 -12.50 -1.42
N GLU A 136 -9.18 -13.74 -1.47
CA GLU A 136 -8.98 -14.68 -0.37
C GLU A 136 -7.51 -15.11 -0.29
N MET A 137 -6.86 -15.38 -1.44
CA MET A 137 -5.43 -15.71 -1.48
C MET A 137 -4.58 -14.64 -0.78
N GLU A 138 -4.77 -13.37 -1.14
CA GLU A 138 -3.98 -12.25 -0.63
C GLU A 138 -4.31 -11.90 0.83
N ARG A 139 -5.59 -11.82 1.19
CA ARG A 139 -5.99 -11.29 2.51
C ARG A 139 -6.01 -12.36 3.61
N ARG A 140 -6.11 -13.65 3.27
CA ARG A 140 -6.07 -14.73 4.27
C ARG A 140 -4.65 -15.03 4.74
N GLU A 141 -3.66 -15.06 3.84
CA GLU A 141 -2.25 -15.22 4.21
C GLU A 141 -1.81 -14.08 5.14
N VAL A 142 -2.14 -12.85 4.76
CA VAL A 142 -1.88 -11.63 5.52
C VAL A 142 -2.59 -11.65 6.89
N ALA A 143 -3.83 -12.15 6.98
CA ALA A 143 -4.50 -12.37 8.26
C ALA A 143 -3.87 -13.49 9.12
N GLN A 144 -3.26 -14.52 8.53
CA GLN A 144 -2.50 -15.53 9.27
C GLN A 144 -1.21 -14.93 9.85
N GLN A 145 -0.47 -14.14 9.07
CA GLN A 145 0.71 -13.40 9.55
C GLN A 145 0.35 -12.49 10.74
N LEU A 146 -0.80 -11.80 10.70
CA LEU A 146 -1.31 -10.99 11.82
C LEU A 146 -1.57 -11.81 13.08
N LEU A 147 -2.22 -12.97 12.94
CA LEU A 147 -2.50 -13.81 14.10
C LEU A 147 -1.22 -14.37 14.70
N SER A 148 -0.24 -14.82 13.91
CA SER A 148 1.06 -15.26 14.41
C SER A 148 1.79 -14.13 15.14
N PHE A 149 1.84 -12.93 14.54
CA PHE A 149 2.44 -11.76 15.16
C PHE A 149 1.77 -11.38 16.51
N ASP A 150 0.44 -11.46 16.61
CA ASP A 150 -0.27 -11.23 17.87
C ASP A 150 0.03 -12.31 18.92
N GLU A 151 0.43 -13.53 18.52
CA GLU A 151 0.90 -14.58 19.44
C GLU A 151 2.26 -14.23 20.03
N ASP A 152 3.24 -13.96 19.16
CA ASP A 152 4.63 -13.64 19.54
C ASP A 152 4.71 -12.36 20.37
N LEU A 153 3.92 -11.34 20.01
CA LEU A 153 3.83 -10.15 20.85
C LEU A 153 3.15 -10.48 22.17
N SER A 154 2.09 -11.31 22.19
CA SER A 154 1.35 -11.60 23.42
C SER A 154 2.14 -12.33 24.50
N SER A 155 3.10 -13.18 24.10
CA SER A 155 3.93 -14.02 24.97
C SER A 155 5.16 -13.29 25.52
N ASN A 156 5.77 -12.39 24.74
CA ASN A 156 7.04 -11.74 25.07
C ASN A 156 6.94 -10.49 25.97
N PHE A 157 5.76 -10.20 26.57
CA PHE A 157 5.57 -9.11 27.56
C PHE A 157 6.16 -9.44 28.95
N THR A 158 7.41 -9.89 29.02
CA THR A 158 8.07 -10.34 30.28
C THR A 158 9.02 -9.32 30.87
N ASN A 159 9.70 -8.50 30.07
CA ASN A 159 10.55 -7.39 30.54
C ASN A 159 10.60 -6.22 29.54
N GLY A 160 11.06 -5.05 30.00
CA GLY A 160 11.01 -3.80 29.23
C GLY A 160 11.88 -3.77 27.97
N GLU A 161 13.02 -4.46 27.97
CA GLU A 161 13.92 -4.51 26.80
C GLU A 161 13.40 -5.44 25.71
N ALA A 162 12.88 -6.62 26.10
CA ALA A 162 12.19 -7.54 25.20
C ALA A 162 10.98 -6.86 24.54
N ILE A 163 10.20 -6.09 25.31
CA ILE A 163 9.08 -5.28 24.79
C ILE A 163 9.59 -4.23 23.78
N LYS A 164 10.65 -3.48 24.09
CA LYS A 164 11.21 -2.47 23.17
C LYS A 164 11.76 -3.08 21.88
N LYS A 165 12.42 -4.24 21.98
CA LYS A 165 12.92 -4.99 20.82
C LYS A 165 11.75 -5.48 19.96
N ALA A 166 10.78 -6.16 20.56
CA ALA A 166 9.59 -6.69 19.88
C ALA A 166 8.81 -5.57 19.18
N PHE A 167 8.61 -4.40 19.80
CA PHE A 167 7.95 -3.27 19.14
C PHE A 167 8.75 -2.68 17.96
N THR A 168 10.09 -2.69 18.02
CA THR A 168 10.94 -2.25 16.90
C THR A 168 10.87 -3.23 15.73
N GLU A 169 10.97 -4.53 16.00
CA GLU A 169 10.89 -5.58 14.97
C GLU A 169 9.47 -5.71 14.39
N ALA A 170 8.45 -5.45 15.20
CA ALA A 170 7.05 -5.34 14.79
C ALA A 170 6.76 -4.11 13.91
N LEU A 171 7.57 -3.06 13.97
CA LEU A 171 7.20 -1.74 13.47
C LEU A 171 6.72 -1.76 12.00
N PRO A 172 7.44 -2.39 11.04
CA PRO A 172 7.02 -2.43 9.62
C PRO A 172 5.69 -3.16 9.38
N PHE A 173 5.33 -4.07 10.27
CA PHE A 173 4.09 -4.83 10.24
C PHE A 173 2.93 -4.03 10.88
N THR A 174 3.19 -3.35 12.01
CA THR A 174 2.21 -2.48 12.69
C THR A 174 1.89 -1.19 11.93
N SER A 175 2.85 -0.68 11.14
CA SER A 175 2.62 0.39 10.15
C SER A 175 1.91 -0.11 8.89
N CYS A 176 1.75 -1.43 8.74
CA CYS A 176 1.22 -2.11 7.57
C CYS A 176 1.94 -1.69 6.26
N THR A 177 3.24 -1.42 6.33
CA THR A 177 4.08 -1.08 5.15
C THR A 177 4.88 -2.27 4.64
N SER A 178 5.07 -3.33 5.45
CA SER A 178 5.76 -4.56 5.03
C SER A 178 4.85 -5.66 4.48
N ILE A 179 3.55 -5.41 4.28
CA ILE A 179 2.64 -6.40 3.69
C ILE A 179 3.12 -6.75 2.29
N GLU A 180 3.30 -8.05 2.06
CA GLU A 180 3.84 -8.61 0.84
C GLU A 180 2.99 -9.80 0.41
N TYR A 181 2.33 -9.69 -0.74
CA TYR A 181 1.52 -10.79 -1.30
C TYR A 181 2.40 -11.86 -1.98
N GLY A 182 1.99 -13.13 -1.83
CA GLY A 182 2.55 -14.26 -2.56
C GLY A 182 2.26 -14.25 -4.07
N PRO A 183 2.83 -15.20 -4.84
CA PRO A 183 2.65 -15.30 -6.29
C PRO A 183 1.18 -15.52 -6.67
N SER A 184 0.71 -14.79 -7.68
CA SER A 184 -0.64 -14.94 -8.24
C SER A 184 -0.72 -14.35 -9.65
N MET A 185 -1.88 -14.45 -10.31
CA MET A 185 -2.09 -13.79 -11.61
C MET A 185 -1.92 -12.27 -11.57
N ILE A 186 -1.98 -11.62 -10.40
CA ILE A 186 -1.76 -10.17 -10.20
C ILE A 186 -0.52 -9.85 -9.35
N VAL A 187 0.40 -10.82 -9.19
CA VAL A 187 1.68 -10.66 -8.49
C VAL A 187 2.73 -11.54 -9.17
N ALA A 188 3.52 -10.98 -10.09
CA ALA A 188 4.49 -11.69 -10.91
C ALA A 188 5.76 -12.07 -10.14
N LYS A 189 5.66 -13.11 -9.32
CA LYS A 189 6.74 -13.71 -8.50
C LYS A 189 7.06 -15.14 -8.94
N PRO A 190 8.20 -15.71 -8.51
CA PRO A 190 8.44 -17.15 -8.63
C PRO A 190 7.24 -17.96 -8.13
N GLY A 191 6.68 -18.81 -9.00
CA GLY A 191 5.43 -19.54 -8.75
C GLY A 191 4.18 -18.98 -9.46
N ALA A 192 4.27 -17.80 -10.10
CA ALA A 192 3.23 -17.26 -10.98
C ALA A 192 3.53 -17.54 -12.47
N ASN A 193 2.54 -17.32 -13.36
CA ASN A 193 2.66 -17.51 -14.82
C ASN A 193 3.76 -16.64 -15.47
N ILE A 194 4.07 -15.50 -14.86
CA ILE A 194 5.07 -14.51 -15.28
C ILE A 194 5.87 -14.14 -14.03
N VAL A 195 7.19 -13.98 -14.19
CA VAL A 195 8.11 -13.66 -13.09
C VAL A 195 8.83 -12.34 -13.38
N SER A 196 8.72 -11.40 -12.45
CA SER A 196 9.33 -10.07 -12.59
C SER A 196 10.85 -10.11 -12.50
N LYS A 197 11.52 -9.27 -13.29
CA LYS A 197 12.98 -9.09 -13.25
C LYS A 197 13.34 -8.06 -12.18
N GLN A 198 13.19 -8.46 -10.91
CA GLN A 198 13.30 -7.60 -9.72
C GLN A 198 14.59 -6.75 -9.65
N ASN A 199 15.69 -7.21 -10.26
CA ASN A 199 16.97 -6.51 -10.36
C ASN A 199 16.87 -5.10 -10.96
N PHE A 200 15.88 -4.83 -11.81
CA PHE A 200 15.64 -3.51 -12.43
C PHE A 200 15.10 -2.45 -11.45
N ALA A 201 14.57 -2.86 -10.30
CA ALA A 201 14.05 -1.95 -9.27
C ALA A 201 14.16 -2.60 -7.89
N GLN A 202 15.38 -2.63 -7.34
CA GLN A 202 15.74 -3.48 -6.21
C GLN A 202 14.94 -3.21 -4.93
N HIS A 203 14.48 -1.97 -4.72
CA HIS A 203 13.69 -1.57 -3.55
C HIS A 203 12.18 -1.42 -3.86
N ILE A 204 11.75 -1.65 -5.10
CA ILE A 204 10.34 -1.73 -5.49
C ILE A 204 9.93 -3.21 -5.50
N THR A 205 9.82 -3.80 -4.31
CA THR A 205 9.51 -5.23 -4.14
C THR A 205 8.13 -5.57 -4.71
N VAL A 206 8.07 -6.53 -5.63
CA VAL A 206 6.81 -7.01 -6.21
C VAL A 206 5.92 -7.61 -5.10
N GLY A 207 4.61 -7.43 -5.21
CA GLY A 207 3.63 -7.86 -4.20
C GLY A 207 3.58 -6.99 -2.95
N ARG A 208 4.51 -6.04 -2.74
CA ARG A 208 4.40 -5.00 -1.70
C ARG A 208 3.69 -3.76 -2.24
N ARG A 209 3.28 -2.87 -1.33
CA ARG A 209 2.89 -1.49 -1.65
C ARG A 209 4.05 -0.74 -2.31
N PHE A 210 3.77 0.01 -3.38
CA PHE A 210 4.76 0.85 -4.06
C PHE A 210 5.26 1.96 -3.09
N PRO A 211 6.57 2.11 -2.85
CA PRO A 211 7.09 3.11 -1.92
C PRO A 211 6.99 4.53 -2.49
N SER A 212 6.68 5.51 -1.63
CA SER A 212 6.71 6.93 -2.05
C SER A 212 8.13 7.49 -1.95
N GLN A 213 8.52 8.27 -2.95
CA GLN A 213 9.70 9.14 -2.92
C GLN A 213 9.28 10.55 -3.35
N GLN A 214 10.08 11.55 -2.97
CA GLN A 214 9.88 12.90 -3.48
C GLN A 214 10.35 12.99 -4.93
N VAL A 215 9.53 13.57 -5.80
CA VAL A 215 9.84 13.84 -7.22
C VAL A 215 9.39 15.24 -7.60
N VAL A 216 9.80 15.71 -8.78
CA VAL A 216 9.48 17.04 -9.28
C VAL A 216 8.65 16.93 -10.57
N GLU A 217 7.54 17.67 -10.68
CA GLU A 217 6.77 17.82 -11.93
C GLU A 217 7.63 18.46 -13.03
N GLN A 218 7.66 17.83 -14.22
CA GLN A 218 8.50 18.26 -15.33
C GLN A 218 8.00 19.55 -16.02
N ASP A 219 6.71 19.87 -15.89
CA ASP A 219 6.07 21.07 -16.43
C ASP A 219 6.05 22.25 -15.44
N SER A 220 5.63 22.00 -14.20
CA SER A 220 5.46 23.04 -13.17
C SER A 220 6.70 23.30 -12.33
N GLY A 221 7.62 22.34 -12.24
CA GLY A 221 8.74 22.34 -11.31
C GLY A 221 8.36 22.13 -9.82
N ARG A 222 7.09 21.79 -9.53
CA ARG A 222 6.56 21.55 -8.19
C ARG A 222 7.13 20.25 -7.59
N PRO A 223 7.64 20.25 -6.35
CA PRO A 223 7.92 19.01 -5.61
C PRO A 223 6.63 18.38 -5.08
N LEU A 224 6.55 17.05 -5.12
CA LEU A 224 5.47 16.25 -4.55
C LEU A 224 5.98 14.90 -4.03
N GLN A 225 5.19 14.22 -3.20
CA GLN A 225 5.37 12.80 -2.96
C GLN A 225 4.77 12.01 -4.12
N PHE A 226 5.55 11.16 -4.79
CA PHE A 226 5.12 10.52 -6.05
C PHE A 226 3.83 9.70 -5.91
N GLN A 227 3.52 9.16 -4.72
CA GLN A 227 2.25 8.50 -4.43
C GLN A 227 1.02 9.41 -4.58
N GLU A 228 1.14 10.74 -4.55
CA GLU A 228 0.04 11.67 -4.87
C GLU A 228 -0.50 11.43 -6.29
N CYS A 229 0.31 10.88 -7.21
CA CYS A 229 -0.09 10.47 -8.55
C CYS A 229 -0.86 9.13 -8.61
N PHE A 230 -1.12 8.50 -7.46
CA PHE A 230 -1.77 7.19 -7.33
C PHE A 230 -3.11 7.29 -6.59
N PRO A 231 -4.08 8.10 -7.04
CA PRO A 231 -5.40 8.17 -6.43
C PRO A 231 -6.16 6.85 -6.57
N SER A 232 -7.08 6.58 -5.65
CA SER A 232 -7.93 5.37 -5.61
C SER A 232 -9.11 5.43 -6.59
N ASP A 233 -8.85 5.81 -7.84
CA ASP A 233 -9.84 5.95 -8.93
C ASP A 233 -10.24 4.61 -9.59
N GLY A 234 -9.61 3.51 -9.19
CA GLY A 234 -9.79 2.18 -9.77
C GLY A 234 -8.89 1.89 -10.97
N LYS A 235 -7.91 2.74 -11.31
CA LYS A 235 -6.96 2.53 -12.40
C LYS A 235 -5.65 1.85 -11.98
N TYR A 236 -5.08 1.06 -12.87
CA TYR A 236 -3.67 0.66 -12.82
C TYR A 236 -2.74 1.85 -13.13
N ARG A 237 -1.49 1.77 -12.71
CA ARG A 237 -0.42 2.68 -13.13
C ARG A 237 0.67 1.91 -13.86
N LEU A 238 1.06 2.37 -15.04
CA LEU A 238 2.32 2.00 -15.68
C LEU A 238 3.35 3.08 -15.34
N VAL A 239 4.25 2.78 -14.41
CA VAL A 239 5.36 3.65 -14.03
C VAL A 239 6.54 3.35 -14.95
N VAL A 240 6.88 4.32 -15.80
CA VAL A 240 8.03 4.24 -16.72
C VAL A 240 9.19 5.01 -16.11
N PHE A 241 10.14 4.30 -15.51
CA PHE A 241 11.43 4.87 -15.17
C PHE A 241 12.22 5.01 -16.46
N ALA A 242 12.26 6.22 -17.01
CA ALA A 242 12.77 6.49 -18.34
C ALA A 242 14.31 6.52 -18.43
N GLY A 243 15.03 6.46 -17.32
CA GLY A 243 16.49 6.60 -17.27
C GLY A 243 16.95 8.02 -17.66
N ASP A 244 18.16 8.10 -18.21
CA ASP A 244 18.78 9.36 -18.64
C ASP A 244 18.47 9.67 -20.11
N ILE A 245 17.24 10.12 -20.37
CA ILE A 245 16.73 10.51 -21.70
C ILE A 245 17.43 11.72 -22.35
N ALA A 246 18.36 12.39 -21.66
CA ALA A 246 19.29 13.31 -22.30
C ALA A 246 20.28 12.57 -23.24
N ARG A 247 20.52 11.27 -23.01
CA ARG A 247 21.29 10.41 -23.92
C ARG A 247 20.42 9.98 -25.12
N PRO A 248 20.85 10.23 -26.38
CA PRO A 248 20.09 9.81 -27.57
C PRO A 248 19.89 8.29 -27.73
N GLU A 249 20.66 7.46 -27.02
CA GLU A 249 20.46 6.01 -26.95
C GLU A 249 19.25 5.66 -26.09
N GLN A 250 19.18 6.23 -24.89
CA GLN A 250 18.09 5.98 -23.95
C GLN A 250 16.78 6.59 -24.44
N LEU A 251 16.81 7.79 -25.04
CA LEU A 251 15.63 8.37 -25.67
C LEU A 251 15.05 7.46 -26.76
N ARG A 252 15.91 6.83 -27.60
CA ARG A 252 15.45 5.86 -28.61
C ARG A 252 14.80 4.60 -28.02
N ARG A 253 15.22 4.14 -26.84
CA ARG A 253 14.55 3.05 -26.08
C ARG A 253 13.17 3.48 -25.57
N VAL A 254 13.08 4.67 -24.98
CA VAL A 254 11.82 5.27 -24.51
C VAL A 254 10.84 5.53 -25.66
N GLU A 255 11.34 5.96 -26.82
CA GLU A 255 10.54 6.04 -28.04
C GLU A 255 10.09 4.66 -28.56
N ALA A 256 10.95 3.63 -28.47
CA ALA A 256 10.59 2.27 -28.89
C ALA A 256 9.49 1.70 -28.00
N LEU A 257 9.60 1.87 -26.67
CA LEU A 257 8.52 1.62 -25.72
C LEU A 257 7.25 2.38 -26.13
N GLY A 258 7.34 3.71 -26.34
CA GLY A 258 6.20 4.54 -26.74
C GLY A 258 5.52 4.10 -28.04
N ARG A 259 6.27 3.56 -29.01
CA ARG A 259 5.75 2.93 -30.24
C ARG A 259 5.09 1.59 -29.94
N SER A 260 5.69 0.71 -29.15
CA SER A 260 5.12 -0.59 -28.79
C SER A 260 3.84 -0.51 -27.94
N LEU A 261 3.73 0.51 -27.08
CA LEU A 261 2.51 0.85 -26.34
C LEU A 261 1.39 1.40 -27.27
N ALA A 262 1.71 1.77 -28.51
CA ALA A 262 0.73 2.18 -29.51
C ALA A 262 0.22 1.02 -30.41
N LEU A 263 0.80 -0.19 -30.28
CA LEU A 263 0.43 -1.35 -31.10
C LEU A 263 -0.81 -2.08 -30.54
N PRO A 264 -1.60 -2.80 -31.37
CA PRO A 264 -2.80 -3.52 -30.92
C PRO A 264 -2.56 -4.60 -29.85
N GLN A 265 -1.34 -5.15 -29.74
CA GLN A 265 -0.98 -6.06 -28.65
C GLN A 265 -1.00 -5.37 -27.26
N SER A 266 -0.91 -4.04 -27.25
CA SER A 266 -0.99 -3.18 -26.07
C SER A 266 -2.37 -2.50 -25.94
N SER A 267 -3.42 -3.07 -26.55
CA SER A 267 -4.81 -2.57 -26.57
C SER A 267 -5.37 -2.19 -25.21
N TRP A 268 -4.93 -2.86 -24.14
CA TRP A 268 -5.25 -2.56 -22.74
C TRP A 268 -4.90 -1.13 -22.29
N ILE A 269 -4.16 -0.37 -23.08
CA ILE A 269 -3.88 1.07 -22.88
C ILE A 269 -4.96 1.96 -23.51
N GLN A 270 -5.50 1.57 -24.68
CA GLN A 270 -6.37 2.42 -25.50
C GLN A 270 -7.84 1.98 -25.46
N ASP A 271 -8.12 0.70 -25.73
CA ASP A 271 -9.47 0.14 -25.83
C ASP A 271 -10.14 -0.01 -24.46
N SER A 272 -9.34 -0.05 -23.39
CA SER A 272 -9.77 -0.31 -22.01
C SER A 272 -10.55 0.83 -21.34
N GLY A 273 -10.97 1.87 -22.09
CA GLY A 273 -11.63 3.05 -21.53
C GLY A 273 -10.74 3.87 -20.59
N GLY A 274 -9.42 3.68 -20.66
CA GLY A 274 -8.44 4.40 -19.85
C GLY A 274 -8.29 3.88 -18.41
N ILE A 275 -8.40 2.56 -18.16
CA ILE A 275 -8.10 1.97 -16.83
C ILE A 275 -6.62 2.00 -16.44
N PHE A 276 -5.73 2.47 -17.31
CA PHE A 276 -4.32 2.75 -17.01
C PHE A 276 -4.08 4.25 -17.08
N ASP A 277 -3.36 4.81 -16.08
CA ASP A 277 -2.59 6.04 -16.28
C ASP A 277 -1.11 5.66 -16.45
N ILE A 278 -0.41 6.34 -17.37
CA ILE A 278 1.02 6.19 -17.58
C ILE A 278 1.73 7.34 -16.85
N LEU A 279 2.67 7.00 -15.96
CA LEU A 279 3.46 7.95 -15.17
C LEU A 279 4.94 7.80 -15.54
N MET A 280 5.53 8.80 -16.18
CA MET A 280 6.92 8.76 -16.63
C MET A 280 7.82 9.51 -15.63
N LEU A 281 8.90 8.88 -15.17
CA LEU A 281 9.87 9.48 -14.25
C LEU A 281 11.28 9.35 -14.85
N HIS A 282 11.97 10.45 -15.17
CA HIS A 282 13.33 10.43 -15.73
C HIS A 282 14.39 10.87 -14.71
N SER A 283 15.65 10.48 -14.97
CA SER A 283 16.80 10.85 -14.14
C SER A 283 17.59 12.06 -14.66
N SER A 284 17.34 12.44 -15.92
CA SER A 284 17.92 13.62 -16.59
C SER A 284 17.47 14.93 -15.96
N ARG A 285 18.29 15.97 -16.11
CA ARG A 285 17.95 17.34 -15.71
C ARG A 285 16.70 17.82 -16.45
N ARG A 286 15.70 18.31 -15.71
CA ARG A 286 14.46 18.91 -16.25
C ARG A 286 14.74 19.94 -17.36
N GLU A 287 15.81 20.72 -17.20
CA GLU A 287 16.21 21.83 -18.07
C GLU A 287 16.66 21.36 -19.46
N ASP A 288 17.18 20.14 -19.57
CA ASP A 288 17.65 19.52 -20.82
C ASP A 288 16.51 18.78 -21.55
N VAL A 289 15.48 18.36 -20.82
CA VAL A 289 14.32 17.62 -21.33
C VAL A 289 13.28 18.58 -21.95
N ARG A 290 12.63 18.13 -23.04
CA ARG A 290 11.54 18.87 -23.72
C ARG A 290 10.36 17.93 -23.92
N LEU A 291 9.23 18.23 -23.27
CA LEU A 291 8.00 17.40 -23.33
C LEU A 291 7.54 17.13 -24.77
N CYS A 292 7.69 18.10 -25.68
CA CYS A 292 7.35 17.96 -27.10
C CYS A 292 8.26 17.01 -27.91
N LYS A 293 9.33 16.46 -27.32
CA LYS A 293 10.15 15.38 -27.90
C LYS A 293 9.79 14.00 -27.36
N LEU A 294 8.90 13.90 -26.37
CA LEU A 294 8.49 12.63 -25.79
C LEU A 294 7.35 12.02 -26.62
N PRO A 295 7.22 10.68 -26.68
CA PRO A 295 6.09 10.04 -27.32
C PRO A 295 4.76 10.49 -26.70
N SER A 296 3.75 10.77 -27.52
CA SER A 296 2.41 11.17 -27.07
C SER A 296 1.67 10.06 -26.30
N THR A 297 2.13 8.81 -26.39
CA THR A 297 1.71 7.68 -25.54
C THR A 297 2.31 7.71 -24.13
N LEU A 298 3.39 8.48 -23.91
CA LEU A 298 4.09 8.59 -22.62
C LEU A 298 3.96 9.99 -21.97
N SER A 299 3.67 11.02 -22.75
CA SER A 299 3.54 12.42 -22.31
C SER A 299 2.22 13.02 -22.82
N THR A 300 1.35 13.44 -21.91
CA THR A 300 0.04 14.03 -22.25
C THR A 300 0.04 15.56 -22.10
N HIS A 301 -0.75 16.25 -22.92
CA HIS A 301 -0.91 17.72 -22.82
C HIS A 301 -2.04 18.16 -21.87
N SER A 302 -2.84 17.23 -21.35
CA SER A 302 -4.04 17.52 -20.53
C SER A 302 -3.84 17.34 -19.03
N LYS A 303 -2.81 16.60 -18.60
CA LYS A 303 -2.47 16.34 -17.20
C LYS A 303 -0.95 16.15 -17.08
N SER A 304 -0.31 16.75 -16.07
CA SER A 304 1.09 16.45 -15.78
C SER A 304 1.25 14.98 -15.41
N ASN A 305 1.98 14.24 -16.24
CA ASN A 305 2.24 12.81 -16.08
C ASN A 305 3.72 12.47 -16.26
N VAL A 306 4.58 13.49 -16.38
CA VAL A 306 6.03 13.38 -16.54
C VAL A 306 6.73 14.07 -15.37
N PHE A 307 7.69 13.39 -14.77
CA PHE A 307 8.36 13.78 -13.53
C PHE A 307 9.88 13.61 -13.68
N ALA A 308 10.63 14.36 -12.87
CA ALA A 308 12.09 14.34 -12.83
C ALA A 308 12.59 13.96 -11.43
N ASP A 309 13.60 13.09 -11.38
CA ASP A 309 14.42 12.84 -10.19
C ASP A 309 15.54 13.89 -10.08
N ASN A 310 15.09 15.14 -9.93
CA ASN A 310 15.89 16.35 -9.83
C ASN A 310 15.80 16.93 -8.42
N VAL A 311 16.83 17.67 -8.00
CA VAL A 311 16.74 18.52 -6.79
C VAL A 311 15.68 19.61 -7.05
N PRO A 312 14.68 19.78 -6.17
CA PRO A 312 13.66 20.82 -6.32
C PRO A 312 14.22 22.23 -6.06
N TYR A 313 13.48 23.27 -6.46
CA TYR A 313 13.84 24.65 -6.11
C TYR A 313 13.67 24.96 -4.60
N VAL A 314 12.86 24.15 -3.90
CA VAL A 314 12.71 24.17 -2.44
C VAL A 314 12.72 22.73 -1.94
N GLY A 315 13.68 22.40 -1.07
CA GLY A 315 13.97 21.04 -0.60
C GLY A 315 15.36 20.57 -1.03
N GLU A 316 15.80 19.40 -0.52
CA GLU A 316 17.21 18.99 -0.56
C GLU A 316 17.51 17.78 -1.45
N LEU A 317 16.49 17.00 -1.85
CA LEU A 317 16.68 15.64 -2.39
C LEU A 317 16.19 15.47 -3.83
N GLY A 318 17.03 14.85 -4.64
CA GLY A 318 16.78 14.36 -6.01
C GLY A 318 17.38 12.97 -6.19
N THR A 319 17.00 12.06 -5.29
CA THR A 319 17.60 10.72 -5.10
C THR A 319 16.58 9.58 -5.24
N ALA A 320 15.44 9.81 -5.87
CA ALA A 320 14.35 8.84 -6.00
C ALA A 320 14.80 7.54 -6.68
N TYR A 321 15.55 7.59 -7.78
CA TYR A 321 16.08 6.39 -8.46
C TYR A 321 16.94 5.54 -7.52
N GLN A 322 17.83 6.17 -6.75
CA GLN A 322 18.68 5.49 -5.77
C GLN A 322 17.84 4.85 -4.67
N ALA A 323 16.84 5.57 -4.14
CA ALA A 323 15.93 5.08 -3.12
C ALA A 323 15.05 3.94 -3.63
N TYR A 324 14.68 3.94 -4.92
CA TYR A 324 13.97 2.86 -5.61
C TYR A 324 14.86 1.67 -6.00
N GLY A 325 16.19 1.83 -6.02
CA GLY A 325 17.12 0.81 -6.51
C GLY A 325 16.98 0.57 -8.02
N VAL A 326 16.70 1.63 -8.78
CA VAL A 326 16.57 1.62 -10.25
C VAL A 326 17.81 2.28 -10.85
N ASP A 327 18.34 1.72 -11.95
CA ASP A 327 19.48 2.33 -12.63
C ASP A 327 19.12 3.69 -13.26
N ARG A 328 19.93 4.72 -12.99
CA ARG A 328 19.67 6.09 -13.48
C ARG A 328 19.84 6.23 -14.98
N LEU A 329 20.64 5.40 -15.65
CA LEU A 329 20.89 5.51 -17.08
C LEU A 329 19.86 4.73 -17.90
N GLU A 330 19.60 3.47 -17.53
CA GLU A 330 18.81 2.52 -18.31
C GLU A 330 17.33 2.45 -17.95
N GLY A 331 16.96 2.76 -16.70
CA GLY A 331 15.56 2.74 -16.25
C GLY A 331 14.88 1.36 -16.33
N CYS A 332 13.55 1.34 -16.18
CA CYS A 332 12.71 0.14 -16.14
C CYS A 332 11.21 0.46 -16.27
N ILE A 333 10.35 -0.56 -16.39
CA ILE A 333 8.91 -0.44 -16.18
C ILE A 333 8.49 -1.13 -14.88
N VAL A 334 7.56 -0.49 -14.17
CA VAL A 334 6.88 -1.06 -13.00
C VAL A 334 5.38 -0.89 -13.18
N VAL A 335 4.61 -1.97 -13.00
CA VAL A 335 3.15 -1.92 -13.03
C VAL A 335 2.61 -1.99 -11.62
N VAL A 336 1.69 -1.08 -11.29
CA VAL A 336 1.08 -0.94 -9.97
C VAL A 336 -0.44 -1.04 -10.10
N ARG A 337 -1.06 -1.79 -9.19
CA ARG A 337 -2.50 -2.03 -9.12
C ARG A 337 -3.28 -0.80 -8.65
N PRO A 338 -4.62 -0.79 -8.83
CA PRO A 338 -5.49 0.22 -8.22
C PRO A 338 -5.42 0.30 -6.69
N ASP A 339 -5.01 -0.78 -6.01
CA ASP A 339 -4.74 -0.80 -4.56
C ASP A 339 -3.29 -0.41 -4.19
N GLY A 340 -2.53 0.21 -5.10
CA GLY A 340 -1.19 0.74 -4.84
C GLY A 340 -0.10 -0.31 -4.65
N HIS A 341 -0.39 -1.59 -4.90
CA HIS A 341 0.57 -2.69 -4.78
C HIS A 341 1.26 -2.99 -6.12
N VAL A 342 2.56 -3.30 -6.05
CA VAL A 342 3.42 -3.61 -7.19
C VAL A 342 3.03 -4.98 -7.74
N MET A 343 2.77 -5.04 -9.04
CA MET A 343 2.27 -6.21 -9.75
C MET A 343 3.35 -6.88 -10.60
N TYR A 344 4.17 -6.07 -11.29
CA TYR A 344 5.21 -6.51 -12.21
C TYR A 344 6.36 -5.49 -12.29
N THR A 345 7.58 -5.97 -12.52
CA THR A 345 8.79 -5.17 -12.79
C THR A 345 9.59 -5.81 -13.93
N GLY A 346 10.01 -5.01 -14.93
CA GLY A 346 10.79 -5.47 -16.08
C GLY A 346 11.59 -4.34 -16.77
N GLY A 347 12.36 -4.67 -17.80
CA GLY A 347 13.03 -3.70 -18.65
C GLY A 347 12.05 -2.97 -19.59
N LEU A 348 12.49 -1.90 -20.24
CA LEU A 348 11.66 -1.12 -21.19
C LEU A 348 11.21 -1.96 -22.41
N GLU A 349 11.93 -3.04 -22.68
CA GLU A 349 11.71 -3.97 -23.78
C GLU A 349 10.73 -5.11 -23.43
N ASP A 350 10.42 -5.35 -22.15
CA ASP A 350 9.74 -6.57 -21.66
C ASP A 350 8.20 -6.54 -21.78
N LEU A 351 7.66 -5.86 -22.78
CA LEU A 351 6.20 -5.72 -22.95
C LEU A 351 5.49 -7.02 -23.33
N GLU A 352 6.17 -8.04 -23.87
CA GLU A 352 5.54 -9.31 -24.23
C GLU A 352 5.05 -10.07 -22.98
N ASP A 353 5.90 -10.15 -21.94
CA ASP A 353 5.54 -10.74 -20.63
C ASP A 353 4.40 -9.96 -19.97
N LEU A 354 4.42 -8.63 -20.05
CA LEU A 354 3.36 -7.79 -19.49
C LEU A 354 2.04 -7.94 -20.24
N ASN A 355 2.05 -7.91 -21.58
CA ASN A 355 0.86 -8.11 -22.41
C ASN A 355 0.23 -9.48 -22.13
N LYS A 356 1.06 -10.52 -21.98
CA LYS A 356 0.62 -11.86 -21.57
C LYS A 356 0.02 -11.87 -20.17
N MET A 357 0.68 -11.27 -19.17
CA MET A 357 0.15 -11.15 -17.81
C MET A 357 -1.21 -10.44 -17.76
N LEU A 358 -1.36 -9.35 -18.52
CA LEU A 358 -2.61 -8.59 -18.58
C LEU A 358 -3.70 -9.35 -19.34
N SER A 359 -3.34 -10.13 -20.36
CA SER A 359 -4.29 -11.00 -21.08
C SER A 359 -4.89 -12.11 -20.19
N ASP A 360 -4.22 -12.53 -19.11
CA ASP A 360 -4.80 -13.47 -18.12
C ASP A 360 -5.87 -12.81 -17.24
N ILE A 361 -5.83 -11.48 -17.07
CA ILE A 361 -6.64 -10.73 -16.09
C ILE A 361 -7.80 -9.98 -16.76
N LEU A 362 -7.50 -9.21 -17.80
CA LEU A 362 -8.44 -8.36 -18.51
C LEU A 362 -9.33 -9.19 -19.45
N LEU A 363 -10.48 -8.64 -19.82
CA LEU A 363 -11.45 -9.25 -20.76
C LEU A 363 -11.15 -8.90 -22.21
#